data_AF-R7ZVN6-F1
#
_entry.id   AF-R7ZVN6-F1
#
_cell.length_a   1.000
_cell.length_b   1.000
_cell.length_c   1.000
_cell.angle_alpha   90.00
_cell.angle_beta   90.00
_cell.angle_gamma   90.00
#
_symmetry.space_group_name_H-M   'P 1'
#
loop_
_entity.id
_entity.type
_entity.pdbx_description
1 polymer ?
#
loop_
_entity_poly.entity_id
_entity_poly.type
_entity_poly.pdbx_seq_one_letter_code
_entity_poly.pdbx_strand_id
1 'polypeptide(L)'
;MPYLRGAGVVKHVGGGKAKNWSQDELAGHAGSSRIMIGKYERGDNSPSIEAIVKLARAFGVSVDYLLGEGLNAAYDKEMVRRLDDVESLPAEEKQRIYHYMDLVIRDYRTKKTYTH
;
A
#
# COMPACT_ATOMS: atom_id res chain seq x y z
N MET A 1 13.84 -4.44 3.23
CA MET A 1 12.87 -5.46 3.74
C MET A 1 12.26 -5.06 5.10
N PRO A 2 11.69 -3.85 5.28
CA PRO A 2 11.24 -3.40 6.61
C PRO A 2 9.92 -4.05 7.05
N TYR A 3 9.01 -4.36 6.13
CA TYR A 3 7.66 -4.88 6.44
C TYR A 3 7.59 -6.39 6.71
N LEU A 4 8.63 -7.13 6.31
CA LEU A 4 8.77 -8.56 6.54
C LEU A 4 9.70 -8.88 7.73
N ARG A 5 10.26 -7.87 8.40
CA ARG A 5 11.04 -8.04 9.64
C ARG A 5 10.39 -7.20 10.73
N GLY A 6 9.56 -7.82 11.54
CA GLY A 6 8.95 -7.19 12.72
C GLY A 6 7.43 -7.26 12.67
N ALA A 7 6.86 -8.16 13.47
CA ALA A 7 5.50 -8.17 14.05
C ALA A 7 4.28 -7.84 13.14
N GLY A 8 4.45 -7.76 11.82
CA GLY A 8 3.55 -6.96 10.99
C GLY A 8 2.91 -7.63 9.78
N VAL A 9 3.29 -8.86 9.40
CA VAL A 9 2.73 -9.48 8.18
C VAL A 9 1.22 -9.69 8.32
N VAL A 10 0.73 -10.12 9.49
CA VAL A 10 -0.72 -10.17 9.80
C VAL A 10 -1.39 -8.83 10.17
N LYS A 11 -0.63 -7.76 10.49
CA LYS A 11 -1.21 -6.54 11.11
C LYS A 11 -1.15 -5.27 10.28
N HIS A 12 -0.51 -5.27 9.12
CA HIS A 12 -0.37 -4.05 8.33
C HIS A 12 -0.89 -4.20 6.90
N VAL A 13 -2.00 -3.49 6.65
CA VAL A 13 -2.38 -3.01 5.33
C VAL A 13 -2.55 -1.51 5.50
N GLY A 14 -1.59 -0.71 5.04
CA GLY A 14 -1.90 0.68 4.70
C GLY A 14 -2.65 0.68 3.36
N GLY A 15 -3.34 1.78 3.07
CA GLY A 15 -4.21 1.92 1.89
C GLY A 15 -5.68 1.58 2.10
N GLY A 16 -6.05 0.39 2.61
CA GLY A 16 -7.48 0.04 2.69
C GLY A 16 -7.73 -1.21 3.51
N LYS A 17 -8.49 -1.05 4.61
CA LYS A 17 -8.94 -2.11 5.55
C LYS A 17 -7.81 -3.06 5.98
N ALA A 18 -7.28 -2.87 7.19
CA ALA A 18 -6.47 -3.92 7.81
C ALA A 18 -7.32 -5.20 7.84
N LYS A 19 -6.98 -6.17 7.01
CA LYS A 19 -7.51 -7.51 7.17
C LYS A 19 -6.81 -8.06 8.41
N ASN A 20 -7.48 -7.98 9.55
CA ASN A 20 -6.96 -8.46 10.83
C ASN A 20 -7.05 -9.99 10.85
N TRP A 21 -6.34 -10.60 9.93
CA TRP A 21 -6.27 -12.04 9.79
C TRP A 21 -5.36 -12.61 10.86
N SER A 22 -5.81 -13.69 11.46
CA SER A 22 -4.91 -14.61 12.14
C SER A 22 -3.86 -15.15 11.14
N GLN A 23 -2.74 -15.66 11.66
CA GLN A 23 -1.73 -16.30 10.82
C GLN A 23 -2.30 -17.47 10.01
N ASP A 24 -3.32 -18.16 10.55
CA ASP A 24 -4.01 -19.27 9.87
C ASP A 24 -4.84 -18.76 8.68
N GLU A 25 -5.59 -17.68 8.86
CA GLU A 25 -6.37 -17.07 7.76
C GLU A 25 -5.46 -16.56 6.65
N LEU A 26 -4.38 -15.84 7.00
CA LEU A 26 -3.41 -15.38 6.02
C LEU A 26 -2.72 -16.55 5.30
N ALA A 27 -2.37 -17.61 6.02
CA ALA A 27 -1.81 -18.82 5.42
C ALA A 27 -2.78 -19.43 4.39
N GLY A 28 -4.07 -19.49 4.71
CA GLY A 28 -5.12 -19.92 3.77
C GLY A 28 -5.19 -19.04 2.52
N HIS A 29 -5.21 -17.72 2.69
CA HIS A 29 -5.29 -16.78 1.56
C HIS A 29 -4.03 -16.73 0.70
N ALA A 30 -2.85 -16.87 1.31
CA ALA A 30 -1.56 -16.81 0.62
C ALA A 30 -1.09 -18.18 0.08
N GLY A 31 -1.84 -19.26 0.33
CA GLY A 31 -1.41 -20.62 -0.02
C GLY A 31 -0.09 -21.01 0.64
N SER A 32 0.03 -20.69 1.93
CA SER A 32 1.22 -20.97 2.77
C SER A 32 0.81 -21.73 4.02
N SER A 33 1.78 -22.06 4.89
CA SER A 33 1.48 -22.63 6.21
C SER A 33 1.57 -21.55 7.29
N ARG A 34 0.75 -21.68 8.34
CA ARG A 34 0.80 -20.80 9.52
C ARG A 34 2.22 -20.68 10.09
N ILE A 35 2.94 -21.81 10.15
CA ILE A 35 4.33 -21.85 10.61
C ILE A 35 5.22 -20.96 9.74
N MET A 36 5.06 -21.03 8.42
CA MET A 36 5.85 -20.24 7.48
C MET A 36 5.53 -18.74 7.59
N ILE A 37 4.25 -18.38 7.69
CA ILE A 37 3.82 -17.00 7.97
C ILE A 37 4.47 -16.48 9.25
N GLY A 38 4.44 -17.27 10.33
CA GLY A 38 5.09 -16.89 11.59
C GLY A 38 6.61 -16.75 11.49
N LYS A 39 7.28 -17.58 10.67
CA LYS A 39 8.72 -17.44 10.41
C LYS A 39 9.04 -16.17 9.63
N TYR A 40 8.19 -15.77 8.68
CA TYR A 40 8.33 -14.50 7.99
C TYR A 40 8.20 -13.33 8.96
N GLU A 41 7.18 -13.32 9.82
CA GLU A 41 6.94 -12.23 10.78
C GLU A 41 8.09 -11.99 11.77
N ARG A 42 8.69 -13.08 12.25
CA ARG A 42 9.84 -13.02 13.17
C ARG A 42 11.17 -12.75 12.47
N GLY A 43 11.19 -12.81 11.13
CA GLY A 43 12.42 -12.68 10.35
C GLY A 43 13.32 -13.92 10.38
N ASP A 44 12.83 -15.04 10.96
CA ASP A 44 13.55 -16.33 11.01
C ASP A 44 13.76 -16.91 9.61
N ASN A 45 12.92 -16.52 8.65
CA ASN A 45 13.04 -16.91 7.25
C ASN A 45 12.67 -15.75 6.32
N SER A 46 13.37 -15.65 5.18
CA SER A 46 13.01 -14.69 4.13
C SER A 46 12.03 -15.34 3.14
N PRO A 47 10.92 -14.67 2.79
CA PRO A 47 10.02 -15.21 1.77
C PRO A 47 10.69 -15.19 0.39
N SER A 48 10.35 -16.18 -0.43
CA SER A 48 10.72 -16.17 -1.85
C SER A 48 9.95 -15.10 -2.61
N ILE A 49 10.39 -14.75 -3.83
CA ILE A 49 9.65 -13.84 -4.72
C ILE A 49 8.22 -14.34 -4.93
N GLU A 50 8.04 -15.65 -5.15
CA GLU A 50 6.72 -16.24 -5.32
C GLU A 50 5.83 -16.06 -4.06
N ALA A 51 6.40 -16.25 -2.87
CA ALA A 51 5.68 -16.03 -1.62
C ALA A 51 5.31 -14.55 -1.44
N ILE A 52 6.19 -13.61 -1.80
CA ILE A 52 5.91 -12.17 -1.79
C ILE A 52 4.74 -11.84 -2.74
N VAL A 53 4.72 -12.39 -3.95
CA VAL A 53 3.62 -12.18 -4.90
C VAL A 53 2.31 -12.75 -4.38
N LYS A 54 2.32 -13.94 -3.77
CA LYS A 54 1.13 -14.55 -3.16
C LYS A 54 0.59 -13.72 -2.00
N LEU A 55 1.48 -13.22 -1.14
CA LEU A 55 1.11 -12.32 -0.04
C LEU A 55 0.51 -11.00 -0.56
N ALA A 56 1.13 -10.39 -1.57
CA ALA A 56 0.62 -9.14 -2.17
C ALA A 56 -0.79 -9.34 -2.75
N ARG A 57 -1.01 -10.45 -3.46
CA ARG A 57 -2.34 -10.85 -3.96
C ARG A 57 -3.34 -11.11 -2.84
N ALA A 58 -2.95 -11.79 -1.77
CA ALA A 58 -3.82 -12.05 -0.62
C ALA A 58 -4.29 -10.74 0.05
N PHE A 59 -3.39 -9.77 0.17
CA PHE A 59 -3.69 -8.44 0.70
C PHE A 59 -4.38 -7.51 -0.30
N GLY A 60 -4.32 -7.80 -1.60
CA GLY A 60 -4.88 -6.94 -2.65
C GLY A 60 -4.05 -5.68 -2.88
N VAL A 61 -2.73 -5.74 -2.66
CA VAL A 61 -1.79 -4.62 -2.81
C VAL A 61 -0.71 -4.95 -3.84
N SER A 62 0.03 -3.94 -4.30
CA SER A 62 1.19 -4.15 -5.17
C SER A 62 2.38 -4.74 -4.40
N VAL A 63 3.33 -5.35 -5.12
CA VAL A 63 4.52 -5.95 -4.51
C VAL A 63 5.44 -4.87 -3.92
N ASP A 64 5.62 -3.74 -4.61
CA ASP A 64 6.37 -2.58 -4.12
C ASP A 64 5.77 -2.02 -2.82
N TYR A 65 4.44 -2.00 -2.72
CA TYR A 65 3.73 -1.61 -1.51
C TYR A 65 4.00 -2.59 -0.35
N LEU A 66 3.89 -3.90 -0.61
CA LEU A 66 4.15 -4.95 0.38
C LEU A 66 5.60 -4.90 0.90
N LEU A 67 6.55 -4.53 0.06
CA LEU A 67 7.96 -4.44 0.43
C LEU A 67 8.31 -3.14 1.16
N GLY A 68 7.43 -2.13 1.09
CA GLY A 68 7.67 -0.82 1.69
C GLY A 68 8.64 0.06 0.92
N GLU A 69 8.87 -0.25 -0.35
CA GLU A 69 9.92 0.36 -1.19
C GLU A 69 9.29 1.12 -2.38
N GLY A 70 8.17 1.82 -2.15
CA GLY A 70 7.45 2.57 -3.19
C GLY A 70 6.90 3.91 -2.68
N LEU A 71 6.75 4.88 -3.58
CA LEU A 71 6.17 6.21 -3.30
C LEU A 71 4.81 6.12 -2.59
N ASN A 72 4.07 5.03 -2.81
CA ASN A 72 2.75 4.80 -2.24
C ASN A 72 2.77 4.39 -0.75
N ALA A 73 3.90 3.93 -0.22
CA ALA A 73 4.03 3.62 1.21
C ALA A 73 4.02 4.88 2.09
N ALA A 74 4.28 6.05 1.49
CA ALA A 74 4.24 7.34 2.17
C ALA A 74 2.84 7.98 2.23
N TYR A 75 1.88 7.48 1.44
CA TYR A 75 0.53 8.04 1.42
C TYR A 75 -0.36 7.36 2.48
N ASP A 76 -1.18 8.17 3.15
CA ASP A 76 -2.18 7.65 4.08
C ASP A 76 -3.31 6.87 3.34
N LYS A 77 -4.09 6.11 4.11
CA LYS A 77 -5.18 5.26 3.57
C LYS A 77 -6.22 6.05 2.79
N GLU A 78 -6.51 7.26 3.26
CA GLU A 78 -7.57 8.07 2.70
C GLU A 78 -7.13 8.70 1.37
N MET A 79 -5.84 9.05 1.23
CA MET A 79 -5.26 9.47 -0.05
C MET A 79 -5.32 8.35 -1.09
N VAL A 80 -4.93 7.12 -0.73
CA VAL A 80 -5.00 5.97 -1.65
C VAL A 80 -6.44 5.70 -2.09
N ARG A 81 -7.39 5.71 -1.15
CA ARG A 81 -8.82 5.53 -1.47
C ARG A 81 -9.34 6.58 -2.44
N ARG A 82 -8.93 7.84 -2.28
CA ARG A 82 -9.31 8.93 -3.20
C ARG A 82 -8.76 8.72 -4.60
N LEU A 83 -7.55 8.17 -4.74
CA LEU A 83 -6.97 7.86 -6.06
C LEU A 83 -7.78 6.78 -6.78
N ASP A 84 -8.20 5.72 -6.07
CA ASP A 84 -9.07 4.69 -6.62
C ASP A 84 -10.44 5.26 -7.03
N ASP A 85 -11.04 6.10 -6.18
CA ASP A 85 -12.31 6.78 -6.49
C ASP A 85 -12.17 7.62 -7.77
N VAL A 86 -11.09 8.41 -7.88
CA VAL A 86 -10.81 9.23 -9.07
C VAL A 86 -10.69 8.37 -10.32
N GLU A 87 -9.98 7.24 -10.26
CA GLU A 87 -9.80 6.38 -11.44
C GLU A 87 -11.12 5.82 -11.98
N SER A 88 -12.08 5.57 -11.08
CA SER A 88 -13.42 5.06 -11.43
C SER A 88 -14.34 6.08 -12.12
N LEU A 89 -13.96 7.36 -12.15
CA LEU A 89 -14.78 8.42 -12.71
C LEU A 89 -14.73 8.46 -14.25
N PRO A 90 -15.78 9.03 -14.89
CA PRO A 90 -15.72 9.39 -16.30
C PRO A 90 -14.54 10.30 -16.63
N ALA A 91 -14.01 10.19 -17.85
CA ALA A 91 -12.82 10.93 -18.27
C ALA A 91 -12.94 12.44 -18.05
N GLU A 92 -14.11 13.02 -18.32
CA GLU A 92 -14.36 14.46 -18.14
C GLU A 92 -14.26 14.89 -16.68
N GLU A 93 -14.72 14.07 -15.74
CA GLU A 93 -14.61 14.34 -14.30
C GLU A 93 -13.15 14.27 -13.83
N LYS A 94 -12.42 13.23 -14.28
CA LYS A 94 -10.99 13.07 -13.98
C LYS A 94 -10.19 14.30 -14.40
N GLN A 95 -10.42 14.79 -15.62
CA GLN A 95 -9.75 15.98 -16.15
C GLN A 95 -10.02 17.23 -15.30
N ARG A 96 -11.25 17.41 -14.79
CA ARG A 96 -11.55 18.53 -13.89
C ARG A 96 -10.79 18.42 -12.57
N ILE A 97 -10.72 17.22 -11.99
CA ILE A 97 -9.97 16.99 -10.74
C ILE A 97 -8.49 17.31 -10.95
N TYR A 98 -7.88 16.83 -12.03
CA TYR A 98 -6.48 17.11 -12.34
C TYR A 98 -6.23 18.61 -12.51
N HIS A 99 -7.12 19.31 -13.20
CA HIS A 99 -7.02 20.77 -13.35
C HIS A 99 -7.03 21.50 -12.00
N TYR A 100 -7.95 21.15 -11.09
CA TYR A 100 -7.99 21.78 -9.77
C TYR A 100 -6.75 21.44 -8.93
N MET A 101 -6.26 20.19 -8.99
CA MET A 101 -5.02 19.80 -8.31
C MET A 101 -3.84 20.63 -8.80
N ASP A 102 -3.69 20.78 -10.11
CA ASP A 102 -2.62 21.58 -10.71
C ASP A 102 -2.71 23.04 -10.30
N LEU A 103 -3.92 23.61 -10.25
CA LEU A 103 -4.16 24.98 -9.82
C LEU A 103 -3.68 25.19 -8.38
N VAL A 104 -4.06 24.30 -7.45
CA VAL A 104 -3.68 24.39 -6.04
C VAL A 104 -2.16 24.22 -5.86
N ILE A 105 -1.57 23.23 -6.54
CA ILE A 105 -0.12 22.97 -6.47
C ILE A 105 0.67 24.16 -7.01
N ARG A 106 0.22 24.74 -8.13
CA ARG A 106 0.84 25.92 -8.74
C ARG A 106 0.77 27.12 -7.81
N ASP A 107 -0.42 27.45 -7.29
CA ASP A 107 -0.60 28.58 -6.37
C ASP A 107 0.33 28.47 -5.15
N TYR A 108 0.43 27.28 -4.55
CA TYR A 108 1.32 27.04 -3.43
C TYR A 108 2.80 27.24 -3.79
N ARG A 109 3.26 26.69 -4.92
CA ARG A 109 4.64 26.87 -5.40
C ARG A 109 4.94 28.35 -5.68
N THR A 110 4.01 29.06 -6.31
CA THR A 110 4.14 30.47 -6.64
C THR A 110 4.26 31.32 -5.37
N LYS A 111 3.41 31.10 -4.35
CA LYS A 111 3.52 31.78 -3.04
C LYS A 111 4.86 31.54 -2.35
N LYS A 112 5.37 30.31 -2.39
CA LYS A 112 6.66 29.96 -1.78
C LYS A 112 7.84 30.70 -2.44
N THR A 113 7.78 30.93 -3.75
CA THR A 113 8.82 31.64 -4.51
C THR A 113 8.84 33.16 -4.25
N TYR A 114 7.70 33.78 -3.89
CA TYR A 114 7.62 35.21 -3.56
C TYR A 114 7.81 35.52 -2.06
N THR A 115 8.02 34.50 -1.22
CA THR A 115 8.27 34.66 0.23
C THR A 115 9.79 34.59 0.56
N HIS A 116 10.65 34.63 -0.47
CA HIS A 116 12.09 34.86 -0.38
C HIS A 116 12.46 36.07 -1.22
#